data_AF-A0AAJ1ZFD1-F1
#
_entry.id   AF-A0AAJ1ZFD1-F1
#
_cell.length_a   1.000
_cell.length_b   1.000
_cell.length_c   1.000
_cell.angle_alpha   90.00
_cell.angle_beta   90.00
_cell.angle_gamma   90.00
#
_symmetry.space_group_name_H-M   'P 1'
#
loop_
_entity.id
_entity.type
_entity.pdbx_description
1 polymer ?
#
loop_
_entity_poly.entity_id
_entity_poly.type
_entity_poly.pdbx_seq_one_letter_code
_entity_poly.pdbx_strand_id
1 'polypeptide(L)'
;MSAAAITELAKHLPVVLRDGTRTSISIPAVVYHAFLTRLGGDRATFNARLREAAMTAQPRPGVSRSLAVRFALEASLGEVTAPTQS
;
A
#
# COMPACT_ATOMS: atom_id res chain seq x y z
N MET A 1 0.54 -16.64 27.89
CA MET A 1 1.09 -16.95 26.55
C MET A 1 1.46 -15.62 25.92
N SER A 2 2.74 -15.46 25.57
CA SER A 2 3.40 -14.16 25.39
C SER A 2 2.90 -13.40 24.15
N ALA A 3 2.53 -12.13 24.33
CA ALA A 3 2.11 -11.20 23.28
C ALA A 3 3.32 -10.67 22.48
N ALA A 4 4.13 -11.57 21.95
CA ALA A 4 5.30 -11.23 21.15
C ALA A 4 5.01 -11.52 19.66
N ALA A 5 5.18 -10.47 18.84
CA ALA A 5 5.40 -10.51 17.39
C ALA A 5 4.19 -10.34 16.43
N ILE A 6 3.30 -9.37 16.66
CA ILE A 6 2.57 -8.73 15.53
C ILE A 6 2.79 -7.21 15.54
N THR A 7 4.02 -6.77 15.82
CA THR A 7 4.50 -5.51 15.24
C THR A 7 4.95 -5.84 13.82
N GLU A 8 4.01 -6.18 12.95
CA GLU A 8 4.26 -6.25 11.51
C GLU A 8 4.54 -4.83 11.00
N LEU A 9 5.79 -4.42 11.12
CA LEU A 9 6.28 -3.10 10.70
C LEU A 9 5.80 -2.81 9.27
N ALA A 10 5.21 -1.63 9.08
CA ALA A 10 4.78 -1.17 7.77
C ALA A 10 5.94 -1.25 6.76
N LYS A 11 5.63 -1.66 5.53
CA LYS A 11 6.56 -1.61 4.40
C LYS A 11 6.62 -0.19 3.88
N HIS A 12 7.83 0.36 3.84
CA HIS A 12 8.14 1.63 3.19
C HIS A 12 8.54 1.35 1.74
N LEU A 13 7.71 1.81 0.80
CA LEU A 13 7.82 1.51 -0.62
C LEU A 13 8.12 2.80 -1.39
N PRO A 14 9.27 2.89 -2.08
CA PRO A 14 9.64 4.09 -2.81
C PRO A 14 8.77 4.26 -4.06
N VAL A 15 8.28 5.48 -4.29
CA VAL A 15 7.47 5.86 -5.45
C VAL A 15 7.89 7.22 -5.99
N VAL A 16 7.50 7.48 -7.23
CA VAL A 16 7.58 8.79 -7.87
C VAL A 16 6.15 9.29 -8.07
N LEU A 17 5.88 10.51 -7.63
CA LEU A 17 4.58 11.14 -7.80
C LEU A 17 4.45 11.76 -9.20
N ARG A 18 3.25 12.20 -9.55
CA ARG A 18 2.95 12.81 -10.85
C ARG A 18 3.79 14.08 -11.14
N ASP A 19 4.16 14.82 -10.11
CA ASP A 19 5.00 16.03 -10.20
C ASP A 19 6.50 15.72 -10.28
N GLY A 20 6.90 14.43 -10.33
CA GLY A 20 8.29 13.99 -10.34
C GLY A 20 8.92 13.86 -8.96
N THR A 21 8.20 14.21 -7.88
CA THR A 21 8.71 14.10 -6.51
C THR A 21 8.95 12.63 -6.14
N ARG A 22 10.15 12.34 -5.63
CA ARG A 22 10.50 11.02 -5.07
C ARG A 22 10.13 10.97 -3.59
N THR A 23 9.38 9.95 -3.19
CA THR A 23 8.95 9.78 -1.80
C THR A 23 8.78 8.30 -1.46
N SER A 24 8.42 8.00 -0.21
CA SER A 24 8.08 6.65 0.22
C SER A 24 6.65 6.59 0.75
N ILE A 25 5.95 5.52 0.40
CA ILE A 25 4.60 5.21 0.88
C ILE A 25 4.70 4.10 1.92
N SER A 26 4.01 4.27 3.04
CA SER A 26 3.93 3.27 4.10
C SER A 26 2.66 2.44 3.95
N ILE A 27 2.79 1.13 3.81
CA ILE A 27 1.66 0.18 3.76
C ILE A 27 1.85 -0.87 4.86
N PRO A 28 0.83 -1.21 5.67
CA PRO A 28 0.93 -2.30 6.64
C PRO A 28 1.38 -3.61 5.97
N ALA A 29 2.26 -4.38 6.60
CA ALA A 29 2.82 -5.57 5.96
C ALA A 29 1.73 -6.61 5.59
N VAL A 30 0.73 -6.82 6.45
CA VAL A 30 -0.46 -7.64 6.13
C VAL A 30 -1.14 -7.24 4.82
N VAL A 31 -1.31 -5.93 4.56
CA VAL A 31 -1.95 -5.42 3.34
C VAL A 31 -1.04 -5.66 2.14
N TYR A 32 0.26 -5.38 2.29
CA TYR A 32 1.25 -5.64 1.25
C TYR A 32 1.28 -7.13 0.84
N HIS A 33 1.28 -8.03 1.81
CA HIS A 33 1.25 -9.47 1.56
C HIS A 33 -0.04 -9.91 0.89
N ALA A 34 -1.19 -9.38 1.29
CA ALA A 34 -2.47 -9.68 0.64
C ALA A 34 -2.52 -9.22 -0.82
N PHE A 35 -1.97 -8.04 -1.15
CA PHE A 35 -1.83 -7.63 -2.55
C PHE A 35 -0.90 -8.57 -3.35
N LEU A 36 0.24 -8.95 -2.79
CA LEU A 36 1.14 -9.89 -3.46
C LEU A 36 0.48 -11.24 -3.69
N THR A 37 -0.22 -11.80 -2.70
CA THR A 37 -0.93 -13.08 -2.85
C THR A 37 -1.95 -13.02 -3.99
N ARG A 38 -2.68 -11.90 -4.11
CA ARG A 38 -3.64 -11.69 -5.20
C ARG A 38 -3.00 -11.63 -6.58
N LEU A 39 -1.74 -11.20 -6.64
CA LEU A 39 -0.91 -11.18 -7.84
C LEU A 39 -0.06 -12.45 -8.00
N GLY A 40 -0.36 -13.54 -7.29
CA GLY A 40 0.42 -14.79 -7.35
C GLY A 40 1.86 -14.66 -6.87
N GLY A 41 2.14 -13.65 -6.04
CA GLY A 41 3.48 -13.32 -5.54
C GLY A 41 4.29 -12.40 -6.46
N ASP A 42 3.74 -11.92 -7.58
CA ASP A 42 4.46 -11.09 -8.54
C ASP A 42 4.72 -9.67 -8.01
N ARG A 43 5.96 -9.46 -7.54
CA ARG A 43 6.44 -8.17 -7.03
C ARG A 43 6.64 -7.12 -8.13
N ALA A 44 6.96 -7.52 -9.36
CA ALA A 44 7.17 -6.59 -10.45
C ALA A 44 5.84 -5.95 -10.87
N THR A 45 4.81 -6.78 -11.02
CA THR A 45 3.44 -6.32 -11.28
C THR A 45 2.92 -5.47 -10.13
N PHE A 46 3.15 -5.87 -8.87
CA PHE A 46 2.79 -5.04 -7.72
C PHE A 46 3.45 -3.65 -7.77
N ASN A 47 4.76 -3.59 -8.02
CA ASN A 47 5.48 -2.31 -8.09
C ASN A 47 4.99 -1.42 -9.25
N ALA A 48 4.62 -2.02 -10.39
CA ALA A 48 4.03 -1.27 -11.50
C ALA A 48 2.68 -0.64 -11.09
N ARG A 49 1.81 -1.41 -10.45
CA ARG A 49 0.51 -0.95 -9.95
C ARG A 49 0.65 0.07 -8.83
N LEU A 50 1.62 -0.09 -7.94
CA LEU A 50 1.92 0.90 -6.90
C LEU A 50 2.35 2.24 -7.49
N ARG A 51 3.19 2.23 -8.54
CA ARG A 51 3.61 3.47 -9.23
C ARG A 51 2.43 4.14 -9.93
N GLU A 52 1.60 3.36 -10.62
CA GLU A 52 0.38 3.85 -11.25
C GLU A 52 -0.58 4.49 -10.22
N ALA A 53 -0.79 3.82 -9.09
CA ALA A 53 -1.56 4.34 -7.97
C ALA A 53 -0.96 5.63 -7.40
N ALA A 54 0.38 5.71 -7.26
CA ALA A 54 1.05 6.92 -6.77
C ALA A 54 0.91 8.12 -7.72
N MET A 55 0.85 7.88 -9.04
CA MET A 55 0.65 8.94 -10.04
C MET A 55 -0.80 9.43 -10.13
N THR A 56 -1.76 8.57 -9.78
CA THR A 56 -3.21 8.86 -9.88
C THR A 56 -3.85 9.23 -8.55
N ALA A 57 -3.19 8.93 -7.43
CA ALA A 57 -3.68 9.24 -6.09
C ALA A 57 -3.90 10.74 -5.93
N GLN A 58 -5.14 11.09 -5.59
CA GLN A 58 -5.52 12.46 -5.33
C GLN A 58 -5.37 12.75 -3.83
N PRO A 59 -4.58 13.76 -3.43
CA PRO A 59 -4.55 14.22 -2.05
C PRO A 59 -5.96 14.68 -1.64
N ARG A 60 -6.43 14.24 -0.47
CA ARG A 60 -7.69 14.71 0.11
C ARG A 60 -7.41 15.32 1.49
N PRO A 61 -8.12 16.40 1.89
CA PRO A 61 -8.00 16.92 3.25
C PRO A 61 -8.23 15.82 4.28
N GLY A 62 -7.35 15.73 5.28
CA GLY A 62 -7.44 14.70 6.34
C GLY A 62 -6.97 13.29 5.95
N VAL A 63 -6.58 13.05 4.69
CA VAL A 63 -6.08 11.75 4.23
C VAL A 63 -4.58 11.84 3.97
N SER A 64 -3.80 10.99 4.62
CA SER A 64 -2.36 10.91 4.36
C SER A 64 -2.10 10.43 2.93
N ARG A 65 -0.98 10.85 2.34
CA ARG A 65 -0.58 10.39 1.02
C ARG A 65 -0.52 8.87 0.92
N SER A 66 0.03 8.21 1.96
CA SER A 66 0.11 6.75 2.00
C SER A 66 -1.26 6.09 1.93
N LEU A 67 -2.25 6.66 2.60
CA LEU A 67 -3.62 6.17 2.57
C LEU A 67 -4.29 6.43 1.21
N ALA A 68 -4.08 7.60 0.61
CA ALA A 68 -4.59 7.93 -0.72
C ALA A 68 -4.04 6.97 -1.80
N VAL A 69 -2.74 6.65 -1.76
CA VAL A 69 -2.12 5.69 -2.67
C VAL A 69 -2.65 4.28 -2.43
N ARG A 70 -2.86 3.89 -1.17
CA ARG A 70 -3.49 2.61 -0.86
C ARG A 70 -4.90 2.51 -1.46
N PHE A 71 -5.75 3.53 -1.31
CA PHE A 71 -7.09 3.52 -1.92
C PHE A 71 -7.04 3.42 -3.45
N ALA A 72 -6.11 4.10 -4.10
CA ALA A 72 -5.93 3.97 -5.55
C ALA A 72 -5.48 2.55 -5.94
N LEU A 73 -4.63 1.92 -5.13
CA LEU A 73 -4.20 0.54 -5.34
C LEU A 73 -5.34 -0.47 -5.13
N GLU A 74 -6.16 -0.28 -4.09
CA GLU A 74 -7.37 -1.07 -3.84
C GLU A 74 -8.39 -0.93 -4.97
N ALA A 75 -8.59 0.28 -5.51
CA ALA A 75 -9.45 0.48 -6.67
C ALA A 75 -8.96 -0.28 -7.92
N SER A 76 -7.63 -0.43 -8.09
CA SER A 76 -7.04 -1.14 -9.23
C SER A 76 -6.99 -2.66 -9.05
N LEU A 77 -6.73 -3.15 -7.84
CA LEU A 77 -6.47 -4.57 -7.56
C LEU A 77 -7.63 -5.27 -6.85
N GLY A 78 -8.64 -4.53 -6.42
CA GLY A 78 -9.70 -4.96 -5.52
C GLY A 78 -9.37 -4.59 -4.07
N GLU A 79 -10.43 -4.39 -3.28
CA GLU A 79 -10.32 -4.02 -1.87
C GLU A 79 -9.59 -5.11 -1.07
N VAL A 80 -8.66 -4.67 -0.23
CA VAL A 80 -7.91 -5.54 0.68
C VAL A 80 -8.14 -5.03 2.09
N THR A 81 -9.12 -5.62 2.76
CA THR A 81 -9.39 -5.33 4.17
C THR A 81 -8.31 -6.01 5.00
N ALA A 82 -7.42 -5.23 5.63
CA ALA A 82 -6.69 -5.75 6.78
C ALA A 82 -7.74 -6.15 7.84
N PRO A 83 -7.61 -7.30 8.52
CA PRO A 83 -8.54 -7.63 9.59
C PRO A 83 -8.50 -6.51 10.62
N THR A 84 -9.62 -5.80 10.76
CA THR A 84 -9.87 -4.87 11.83
C THR A 84 -9.75 -5.67 13.12
N GLN A 85 -8.78 -5.34 13.96
CA GLN A 85 -8.72 -5.89 15.32
C GLN A 85 -9.94 -5.36 16.06
N SER A 86 -10.99 -6.18 16.12
CA SER A 86 -12.10 -6.05 17.06
C SER A 86 -11.67 -6.48 18.46
#